data_AF-A0A3M0ZJH6-F1
#
_entry.id   AF-A0A3M0ZJH6-F1
#
_cell.length_a   1.000
_cell.length_b   1.000
_cell.length_c   1.000
_cell.angle_alpha   90.00
_cell.angle_beta   90.00
_cell.angle_gamma   90.00
#
_symmetry.space_group_name_H-M   'P 1'
#
loop_
_entity.id
_entity.type
_entity.pdbx_description
1 polymer ?
#
loop_
_entity_poly.entity_id
_entity_poly.type
_entity_poly.pdbx_seq_one_letter_code
_entity_poly.pdbx_strand_id
1 'polypeptide(L)'
;MKRVFHCFTLIELLVVIAIISILAAMLLPVLNQSRTRARSSLCLNNEKQVGVAIAIYIDENRGFEPPMSGQPWNAWAMPHFYVYLGQATGMPFNLGNYQSYSFSKETFRGTVWHCPSWNLDDAPHWTKFGYGWNKYLSPDHSYCVWPPVKSANVNHIENPDQRFNLLDAMDWLAGPRGDLAETLIWFRRHQNRCNILFVDSHVESWSAEDIPFGYDPGSTKSGPF
;
A
#
# COMPACT_ATOMS: atom_id res chain seq x y z
N MET A 1 38.58 -12.86 54.55
CA MET A 1 37.41 -13.44 53.86
C MET A 1 37.91 -14.34 52.74
N LYS A 2 37.77 -15.67 52.85
CA LYS A 2 38.18 -16.61 51.79
C LYS A 2 37.11 -16.59 50.68
N ARG A 3 37.47 -16.17 49.47
CA ARG A 3 36.59 -16.27 48.29
C ARG A 3 36.64 -17.71 47.78
N VAL A 4 35.52 -18.41 47.83
CA VAL A 4 35.34 -19.73 47.22
C VAL A 4 34.99 -19.50 45.75
N PHE A 5 35.92 -19.78 44.84
CA PHE A 5 35.64 -19.78 43.40
C PHE A 5 35.01 -21.12 43.05
N HIS A 6 33.76 -21.10 42.61
CA HIS A 6 33.12 -22.28 42.02
C HIS A 6 33.69 -22.46 40.61
N CYS A 7 34.42 -23.57 40.39
CA CYS A 7 34.91 -23.93 39.08
C CYS A 7 33.73 -24.40 38.22
N PHE A 8 33.41 -23.63 37.17
CA PHE A 8 32.38 -23.98 36.21
C PHE A 8 32.85 -25.13 35.33
N THR A 9 32.05 -26.19 35.21
CA THR A 9 32.39 -27.37 34.42
C THR A 9 31.99 -27.20 32.95
N LEU A 10 32.69 -27.88 32.04
CA LEU A 10 32.33 -27.89 30.62
C LEU A 10 30.92 -28.44 30.38
N ILE A 11 30.46 -29.39 31.19
CA ILE A 11 29.12 -29.97 31.10
C ILE A 11 28.05 -28.95 31.46
N GLU A 12 28.26 -28.14 32.52
CA GLU A 12 27.32 -27.07 32.89
C GLU A 12 27.16 -26.05 31.76
N LEU A 13 28.25 -25.68 31.08
CA LEU A 13 28.17 -24.80 29.92
C LEU A 13 27.41 -25.45 28.75
N LEU A 14 27.69 -26.73 28.49
CA LEU A 14 27.13 -27.46 27.35
C LEU A 14 25.62 -27.68 27.49
N VAL A 15 25.13 -27.97 28.70
CA VAL A 15 23.69 -28.10 28.97
C VAL A 15 22.97 -26.76 28.78
N VAL A 16 23.57 -25.66 29.22
CA VAL A 16 22.97 -24.32 29.07
C VAL A 16 22.85 -23.92 27.61
N ILE A 17 23.91 -24.08 26.80
CA ILE A 17 23.83 -23.76 25.37
C ILE A 17 22.86 -24.68 24.64
N ALA A 18 22.73 -25.95 25.06
CA ALA A 18 21.75 -26.88 24.49
C ALA A 18 20.32 -26.39 24.74
N ILE A 19 19.99 -25.97 25.98
CA ILE A 19 18.67 -25.42 26.31
C ILE A 19 18.41 -24.12 25.54
N ILE A 20 19.36 -23.19 25.49
CA ILE A 20 19.23 -21.93 24.72
C ILE A 20 18.98 -22.23 23.24
N SER A 21 19.68 -23.22 22.67
CA SER A 21 19.52 -23.61 21.27
C SER A 21 18.12 -24.16 20.97
N ILE A 22 17.56 -24.98 21.87
CA ILE A 22 16.19 -25.51 21.75
C ILE A 22 15.16 -24.37 21.83
N LEU A 23 15.30 -23.47 22.80
CA LEU A 23 14.39 -22.34 22.96
C LEU A 23 14.47 -21.39 21.76
N ALA A 24 15.68 -21.06 21.29
CA ALA A 24 15.88 -20.22 20.13
C ALA A 24 15.27 -20.83 18.85
N ALA A 25 15.41 -22.14 18.65
CA ALA A 25 14.84 -22.84 17.50
C ALA A 25 13.30 -22.73 17.44
N MET A 26 12.61 -22.72 18.59
CA MET A 26 11.16 -22.54 18.65
C MET A 26 10.73 -21.06 18.52
N LEU A 27 11.54 -20.12 19.00
CA LEU A 27 11.22 -18.69 19.00
C LEU A 27 11.37 -18.01 17.64
N LEU A 28 12.39 -18.39 16.86
CA LEU A 28 12.68 -17.80 15.54
C LEU A 28 11.49 -17.85 14.55
N PRO A 29 10.83 -19.00 14.31
CA PRO A 29 9.71 -19.06 13.37
C PRO A 29 8.51 -18.21 13.84
N VAL A 30 8.23 -18.22 15.14
CA VAL A 30 7.14 -17.44 15.74
C VAL A 30 7.41 -15.93 15.62
N LEU A 31 8.64 -15.50 15.89
CA LEU A 31 9.03 -14.10 15.79
C LEU A 31 8.91 -13.58 14.34
N ASN A 32 9.31 -14.40 13.36
CA ASN A 32 9.15 -14.06 11.95
C ASN A 32 7.67 -13.90 11.56
N GLN A 33 6.80 -14.81 12.00
CA GLN A 33 5.36 -14.70 11.75
C GLN A 33 4.74 -13.47 12.43
N SER A 34 5.13 -13.19 13.68
CA SER A 34 4.70 -12.01 14.43
C SER A 34 5.09 -10.71 13.72
N ARG A 35 6.33 -10.61 13.23
CA ARG A 35 6.81 -9.46 12.47
C ARG A 35 6.02 -9.26 11.16
N THR A 36 5.70 -10.33 10.44
CA THR A 36 4.88 -10.26 9.23
C THR A 36 3.48 -9.75 9.53
N ARG A 37 2.85 -10.20 10.62
CA ARG A 37 1.54 -9.71 11.08
C ARG A 37 1.58 -8.26 11.53
N ALA A 38 2.64 -7.85 12.23
CA ALA A 38 2.83 -6.45 12.60
C ALA A 38 2.93 -5.55 11.36
N ARG A 39 3.68 -5.97 10.33
CA ARG A 39 3.75 -5.23 9.05
C ARG A 39 2.40 -5.16 8.34
N SER A 40 1.58 -6.22 8.36
CA SER A 40 0.22 -6.14 7.79
C SER A 40 -0.68 -5.18 8.54
N SER A 41 -0.64 -5.19 9.89
CA SER A 41 -1.41 -4.23 10.69
C SER A 41 -0.97 -2.78 10.44
N LEU A 42 0.34 -2.55 10.27
CA LEU A 42 0.86 -1.23 9.90
C LEU A 42 0.39 -0.79 8.52
N CYS A 43 0.38 -1.69 7.54
CA CYS A 43 -0.13 -1.39 6.19
C CYS A 43 -1.60 -1.00 6.21
N LEU A 44 -2.45 -1.76 6.90
CA LEU A 44 -3.88 -1.46 7.06
C LEU A 44 -4.09 -0.10 7.73
N ASN A 45 -3.28 0.22 8.75
CA ASN A 45 -3.32 1.53 9.40
C ASN A 45 -2.82 2.66 8.50
N ASN A 46 -1.89 2.40 7.58
CA ASN A 46 -1.45 3.37 6.58
C ASN A 46 -2.58 3.68 5.59
N GLU A 47 -3.25 2.67 5.05
CA GLU A 47 -4.40 2.87 4.16
C GLU A 47 -5.54 3.62 4.86
N LYS A 48 -5.78 3.34 6.14
CA LYS A 48 -6.76 4.09 6.93
C LYS A 48 -6.38 5.57 7.11
N GLN A 49 -5.10 5.87 7.35
CA GLN A 49 -4.63 7.26 7.40
C GLN A 49 -4.78 7.97 6.06
N VAL A 50 -4.51 7.27 4.96
CA VAL A 50 -4.75 7.77 3.61
C VAL A 50 -6.24 8.04 3.40
N GLY A 51 -7.13 7.10 3.76
CA GLY A 51 -8.58 7.28 3.68
C GLY A 51 -9.08 8.49 4.46
N VAL A 52 -8.58 8.72 5.68
CA VAL A 52 -8.88 9.93 6.44
C VAL A 52 -8.45 11.19 5.70
N ALA A 53 -7.26 11.21 5.11
CA ALA A 53 -6.77 12.35 4.35
C ALA A 53 -7.61 12.63 3.10
N ILE A 54 -8.06 11.58 2.41
CA ILE A 54 -8.99 11.68 1.27
C ILE A 54 -10.34 12.23 1.73
N ALA A 55 -10.91 11.70 2.82
CA ALA A 55 -12.20 12.15 3.34
C ALA A 55 -12.20 13.64 3.71
N ILE A 56 -11.12 14.12 4.33
CA ILE A 56 -10.94 15.55 4.64
C ILE A 56 -10.92 16.37 3.35
N TYR A 57 -10.18 15.93 2.33
CA TYR A 57 -10.12 16.63 1.05
C TYR A 57 -11.49 16.68 0.36
N ILE A 58 -12.21 15.55 0.35
CA ILE A 58 -13.55 15.44 -0.24
C ILE A 58 -14.51 16.44 0.42
N ASP A 59 -14.49 16.53 1.76
CA ASP A 59 -15.33 17.44 2.53
C ASP A 59 -15.06 18.91 2.15
N GLU A 60 -13.80 19.30 2.08
CA GLU A 60 -13.39 20.66 1.68
C GLU A 60 -13.65 20.97 0.20
N ASN A 61 -13.65 19.95 -0.67
CA ASN A 61 -13.74 20.08 -2.12
C ASN A 61 -15.12 19.69 -2.68
N ARG A 62 -16.21 19.90 -1.92
CA ARG A 62 -17.60 19.71 -2.38
C ARG A 62 -17.92 18.28 -2.84
N GLY A 63 -17.30 17.28 -2.20
CA GLY A 63 -17.49 15.88 -2.52
C GLY A 63 -16.64 15.35 -3.67
N PHE A 64 -15.73 16.15 -4.24
CA PHE A 64 -14.87 15.69 -5.34
C PHE A 64 -13.59 15.05 -4.82
N GLU A 65 -13.29 13.86 -5.34
CA GLU A 65 -12.05 13.14 -5.08
C GLU A 65 -10.82 13.94 -5.53
N PRO A 66 -9.65 13.79 -4.85
CA PRO A 66 -8.41 14.37 -5.31
C PRO A 66 -8.11 13.95 -6.75
N PRO A 67 -7.77 14.91 -7.64
CA PRO A 67 -7.44 14.58 -9.01
C PRO A 67 -6.15 13.77 -9.06
N MET A 68 -6.13 12.75 -9.92
CA MET A 68 -4.97 11.87 -10.05
C MET A 68 -3.82 12.62 -10.71
N SER A 69 -4.00 13.37 -11.79
CA SER A 69 -2.92 14.18 -12.39
C SER A 69 -3.31 15.64 -12.51
N GLY A 70 -2.35 16.55 -12.71
CA GLY A 70 -2.60 18.00 -12.76
C GLY A 70 -1.94 18.69 -13.95
N GLN A 71 -1.19 17.95 -14.79
CA GLN A 71 -0.47 18.52 -15.92
C GLN A 71 -0.76 17.78 -17.24
N PRO A 72 -1.22 18.51 -18.27
CA PRO A 72 -1.47 17.95 -19.59
C PRO A 72 -0.18 17.73 -20.41
N TRP A 73 1.01 17.69 -19.80
CA TRP A 73 2.32 17.65 -20.50
C TRP A 73 3.35 16.66 -19.90
N ASN A 74 2.97 15.86 -18.89
CA ASN A 74 3.78 14.74 -18.40
C ASN A 74 2.93 13.66 -17.68
N ALA A 75 2.31 12.75 -18.42
CA ALA A 75 1.58 11.58 -17.86
C ALA A 75 2.49 10.64 -17.04
N TRP A 76 3.80 10.90 -17.04
CA TRP A 76 4.84 10.21 -16.29
C TRP A 76 5.19 10.89 -14.96
N ALA A 77 4.70 12.12 -14.75
CA ALA A 77 4.90 12.88 -13.53
C ALA A 77 3.69 12.65 -12.62
N MET A 78 3.97 11.82 -11.62
CA MET A 78 3.33 11.68 -10.32
C MET A 78 1.84 12.03 -10.19
N PRO A 79 1.06 11.15 -9.57
CA PRO A 79 -0.28 11.53 -9.18
C PRO A 79 -0.27 12.76 -8.25
N HIS A 80 -0.88 13.88 -8.67
CA HIS A 80 -0.89 15.12 -7.91
C HIS A 80 -1.61 15.00 -6.56
N PHE A 81 -2.39 13.95 -6.33
CA PHE A 81 -2.94 13.67 -5.01
C PHE A 81 -1.85 13.57 -3.93
N TYR A 82 -0.63 13.09 -4.24
CA TYR A 82 0.49 13.09 -3.27
C TYR A 82 1.00 14.50 -2.98
N VAL A 83 0.87 15.42 -3.91
CA VAL A 83 1.20 16.84 -3.68
C VAL A 83 0.18 17.44 -2.70
N TYR A 84 -1.10 17.12 -2.88
CA TYR A 84 -2.18 17.65 -2.04
C TYR A 84 -2.23 16.99 -0.65
N LEU A 85 -2.06 15.66 -0.59
CA LEU A 85 -2.15 14.87 0.65
C LEU A 85 -0.79 14.68 1.33
N GLY A 86 0.33 14.91 0.63
CA GLY A 86 1.69 14.67 1.12
C GLY A 86 2.05 15.55 2.33
N GLN A 87 1.64 16.81 2.34
CA GLN A 87 1.86 17.69 3.49
C GLN A 87 1.09 17.23 4.72
N ALA A 88 -0.17 16.80 4.54
CA ALA A 88 -1.00 16.28 5.61
C ALA A 88 -0.51 14.92 6.16
N THR A 89 0.23 14.16 5.34
CA THR A 89 0.74 12.82 5.67
C THR A 89 2.23 12.79 6.02
N GLY A 90 2.86 13.95 6.23
CA GLY A 90 4.24 14.06 6.69
C GLY A 90 5.30 13.73 5.63
N MET A 91 4.96 13.81 4.34
CA MET A 91 5.96 13.72 3.27
C MET A 91 6.89 14.93 3.29
N PRO A 92 8.19 14.75 3.01
CA PRO A 92 9.19 15.82 2.95
C PRO A 92 9.04 16.66 1.67
N PHE A 93 7.86 17.24 1.43
CA PHE A 93 7.51 17.89 0.18
C PHE A 93 7.65 19.43 0.25
N ASN A 94 8.32 20.01 -0.75
CA ASN A 94 8.51 21.46 -0.90
C ASN A 94 7.97 21.90 -2.28
N LEU A 95 6.96 22.78 -2.31
CA LEU A 95 6.15 23.17 -3.49
C LEU A 95 6.90 23.98 -4.58
N GLY A 96 8.22 24.08 -4.49
CA GLY A 96 8.99 25.14 -5.16
C GLY A 96 9.14 25.05 -6.69
N ASN A 97 9.12 23.87 -7.33
CA ASN A 97 9.44 23.75 -8.77
C ASN A 97 8.74 22.59 -9.49
N TYR A 98 7.62 22.88 -10.16
CA TYR A 98 6.69 21.90 -10.73
C TYR A 98 7.15 21.10 -11.97
N GLN A 99 8.34 21.37 -12.54
CA GLN A 99 8.69 20.92 -13.90
C GLN A 99 9.62 19.69 -14.00
N SER A 100 10.07 19.09 -12.90
CA SER A 100 11.12 18.02 -12.98
C SER A 100 11.03 16.99 -11.84
N TYR A 101 9.87 16.36 -11.67
CA TYR A 101 9.65 15.42 -10.58
C TYR A 101 9.95 13.96 -10.96
N SER A 102 11.22 13.56 -10.84
CA SER A 102 11.63 12.16 -10.87
C SER A 102 11.62 11.57 -9.46
N PHE A 103 10.44 11.25 -8.93
CA PHE A 103 10.35 10.49 -7.69
C PHE A 103 10.82 9.05 -7.91
N SER A 104 11.80 8.63 -7.12
CA SER A 104 12.21 7.23 -7.06
C SER A 104 11.40 6.50 -5.99
N LYS A 105 11.37 5.17 -6.08
CA LYS A 105 10.80 4.28 -5.07
C LYS A 105 11.35 4.54 -3.65
N GLU A 106 12.54 5.10 -3.54
CA GLU A 106 13.16 5.49 -2.26
C GLU A 106 12.44 6.64 -1.57
N THR A 107 11.82 7.55 -2.33
CA THR A 107 11.08 8.69 -1.76
C THR A 107 9.92 8.24 -0.89
N PHE A 108 9.31 7.10 -1.24
CA PHE A 108 8.14 6.56 -0.56
C PHE A 108 8.52 5.52 0.51
N ARG A 109 9.78 5.08 0.57
CA ARG A 109 10.27 4.08 1.51
C ARG A 109 10.03 4.55 2.95
N GLY A 110 9.24 3.80 3.71
CA GLY A 110 8.91 4.12 5.11
C GLY A 110 7.87 5.22 5.31
N THR A 111 7.25 5.72 4.24
CA THR A 111 6.13 6.68 4.34
C THR A 111 4.78 5.94 4.41
N VAL A 112 3.70 6.68 4.72
CA VAL A 112 2.33 6.14 4.72
C VAL A 112 1.88 5.63 3.34
N TRP A 113 2.60 5.98 2.27
CA TRP A 113 2.28 5.66 0.87
C TRP A 113 2.95 4.37 0.38
N HIS A 114 3.67 3.69 1.27
CA HIS A 114 4.33 2.44 0.98
C HIS A 114 3.90 1.35 1.97
N CYS A 115 3.51 0.21 1.41
CA CYS A 115 3.19 -0.98 2.18
C CYS A 115 4.47 -1.58 2.81
N PRO A 116 4.60 -1.64 4.15
CA PRO A 116 5.80 -2.15 4.82
C PRO A 116 5.99 -3.67 4.69
N SER A 117 4.97 -4.39 4.21
CA SER A 117 5.08 -5.81 3.87
C SER A 117 5.71 -6.03 2.50
N TRP A 118 5.87 -4.99 1.70
CA TRP A 118 6.40 -5.08 0.35
C TRP A 118 7.87 -4.69 0.29
N ASN A 119 8.69 -5.52 -0.34
CA ASN A 119 10.09 -5.21 -0.56
C ASN A 119 10.24 -4.37 -1.83
N LEU A 120 10.61 -3.10 -1.67
CA LEU A 120 10.87 -2.17 -2.78
C LEU A 120 12.00 -2.63 -3.69
N ASP A 121 12.91 -3.47 -3.21
CA ASP A 121 14.02 -3.95 -4.01
C ASP A 121 13.56 -4.96 -5.08
N ASP A 122 12.45 -5.66 -4.80
CA ASP A 122 11.80 -6.59 -5.73
C ASP A 122 10.79 -5.90 -6.66
N ALA A 123 10.52 -4.61 -6.42
CA ALA A 123 9.58 -3.84 -7.22
C ALA A 123 10.15 -3.53 -8.61
N PRO A 124 9.33 -3.62 -9.67
CA PRO A 124 9.70 -3.06 -10.97
C PRO A 124 10.14 -1.60 -10.85
N HIS A 125 11.10 -1.18 -11.68
CA HIS A 125 11.66 0.17 -11.63
C HIS A 125 10.63 1.29 -11.87
N TRP A 126 9.51 0.97 -12.51
CA TRP A 126 8.39 1.88 -12.73
C TRP A 126 7.43 1.96 -11.54
N THR A 127 7.44 0.97 -10.63
CA THR A 127 6.61 1.05 -9.45
C THR A 127 7.24 2.00 -8.44
N LYS A 128 6.50 3.04 -8.10
CA LYS A 128 6.93 4.05 -7.13
C LYS A 128 6.16 3.95 -5.81
N PHE A 129 5.04 3.23 -5.76
CA PHE A 129 4.06 3.30 -4.67
C PHE A 129 3.63 1.93 -4.18
N GLY A 130 3.22 1.84 -2.92
CA GLY A 130 2.67 0.61 -2.36
C GLY A 130 1.22 0.34 -2.75
N TYR A 131 0.50 1.34 -3.26
CA TYR A 131 -0.95 1.27 -3.41
C TYR A 131 -1.40 1.73 -4.80
N GLY A 132 -2.44 1.09 -5.32
CA GLY A 132 -3.07 1.42 -6.59
C GLY A 132 -4.40 2.13 -6.37
N TRP A 133 -4.63 3.20 -7.14
CA TRP A 133 -5.82 4.03 -7.05
C TRP A 133 -6.89 3.66 -8.06
N ASN A 134 -8.15 3.83 -7.71
CA ASN A 134 -9.26 3.64 -8.63
C ASN A 134 -9.30 4.77 -9.67
N LYS A 135 -9.00 4.45 -10.93
CA LYS A 135 -8.99 5.39 -12.04
C LYS A 135 -10.34 6.08 -12.29
N TYR A 136 -11.47 5.51 -11.87
CA TYR A 136 -12.80 6.09 -12.12
C TYR A 136 -13.13 7.22 -11.15
N LEU A 137 -12.61 7.12 -9.93
CA LEU A 137 -12.77 8.14 -8.92
C LEU A 137 -11.91 9.37 -9.25
N SER A 138 -10.71 9.10 -9.75
CA SER A 138 -9.72 10.10 -10.06
C SER A 138 -9.12 9.77 -11.42
N PRO A 139 -9.81 10.11 -12.54
CA PRO A 139 -9.31 9.80 -13.86
C PRO A 139 -7.98 10.51 -14.11
N ASP A 140 -7.07 9.77 -14.75
CA ASP A 140 -5.81 10.33 -15.21
C ASP A 140 -6.12 11.38 -16.31
N HIS A 141 -5.66 12.62 -16.10
CA HIS A 141 -5.54 13.65 -17.14
C HIS A 141 -4.42 13.36 -18.14
N SER A 142 -4.14 12.08 -18.43
CA SER A 142 -3.29 11.72 -19.55
C SER A 142 -4.05 12.06 -20.84
N TYR A 143 -3.64 13.19 -21.43
CA TYR A 143 -3.78 13.60 -22.83
C TYR A 143 -4.83 12.87 -23.67
N CYS A 144 -5.75 13.67 -24.22
CA CYS A 144 -6.68 13.37 -25.33
C CYS A 144 -8.17 13.35 -24.98
N VAL A 145 -8.57 13.47 -23.71
CA VAL A 145 -9.99 13.69 -23.39
C VAL A 145 -10.22 15.17 -23.12
N TRP A 146 -10.57 15.89 -24.18
CA TRP A 146 -11.25 17.17 -24.05
C TRP A 146 -12.75 16.91 -24.21
N PRO A 147 -13.60 17.33 -23.26
CA PRO A 147 -13.29 18.13 -22.07
C PRO A 147 -12.58 17.34 -20.95
N PRO A 148 -11.85 18.01 -20.03
CA PRO A 148 -11.19 17.37 -18.90
C PRO A 148 -12.21 16.55 -18.09
N VAL A 149 -11.89 15.29 -17.85
CA VAL A 149 -12.72 14.41 -17.05
C VAL A 149 -12.60 14.87 -15.59
N LYS A 150 -13.71 15.33 -15.02
CA LYS A 150 -13.75 15.70 -13.59
C LYS A 150 -13.57 14.44 -12.75
N SER A 151 -12.86 14.54 -11.63
CA SER A 151 -12.93 13.55 -10.56
C SER A 151 -14.38 13.21 -10.26
N ALA A 152 -14.64 11.96 -9.88
CA ALA A 152 -15.95 11.55 -9.41
C ALA A 152 -16.34 12.37 -8.18
N ASN A 153 -17.62 12.72 -8.12
CA ASN A 153 -18.20 13.23 -6.89
C ASN A 153 -18.66 12.02 -6.07
N VAL A 154 -18.10 11.83 -4.87
CA VAL A 154 -18.41 10.65 -4.05
C VAL A 154 -19.88 10.59 -3.63
N ASN A 155 -20.56 11.73 -3.57
CA ASN A 155 -21.98 11.79 -3.26
C ASN A 155 -22.87 11.19 -4.36
N HIS A 156 -22.32 10.97 -5.56
CA HIS A 156 -23.03 10.35 -6.70
C HIS A 156 -22.61 8.90 -6.92
N ILE A 157 -21.81 8.32 -6.02
CA ILE A 157 -21.39 6.92 -6.12
C ILE A 157 -22.42 6.04 -5.43
N GLU A 158 -22.96 5.09 -6.18
CA GLU A 158 -23.83 4.06 -5.64
C GLU A 158 -23.00 3.01 -4.89
N ASN A 159 -23.43 2.68 -3.66
CA ASN A 159 -22.81 1.70 -2.76
C ASN A 159 -21.32 1.98 -2.50
N PRO A 160 -20.97 3.13 -1.89
CA PRO A 160 -19.57 3.52 -1.64
C PRO A 160 -18.81 2.52 -0.75
N ASP A 161 -19.53 1.74 0.06
CA ASP A 161 -19.04 0.63 0.87
C ASP A 161 -18.60 -0.59 0.02
N GLN A 162 -18.96 -0.65 -1.25
CA GLN A 162 -18.60 -1.75 -2.17
C GLN A 162 -17.67 -1.30 -3.29
N ARG A 163 -17.30 0.00 -3.31
CA ARG A 163 -16.38 0.56 -4.30
C ARG A 163 -15.04 0.83 -3.64
N PHE A 164 -14.00 0.19 -4.14
CA PHE A 164 -12.66 0.50 -3.68
C PHE A 164 -12.23 1.88 -4.18
N ASN A 165 -11.52 2.61 -3.32
CA ASN A 165 -10.82 3.84 -3.63
C ASN A 165 -9.34 3.54 -3.94
N LEU A 166 -8.70 2.79 -3.04
CA LEU A 166 -7.30 2.42 -3.12
C LEU A 166 -7.13 0.98 -2.64
N LEU A 167 -6.11 0.27 -3.12
CA LEU A 167 -5.80 -1.08 -2.65
C LEU A 167 -4.30 -1.40 -2.78
N ASP A 168 -3.85 -2.49 -2.17
CA ASP A 168 -2.50 -3.03 -2.36
C ASP A 168 -2.26 -3.49 -3.80
N ALA A 169 -1.53 -2.69 -4.58
CA ALA A 169 -1.24 -2.98 -6.00
C ALA A 169 0.25 -2.91 -6.35
N MET A 170 0.56 -3.47 -7.53
CA MET A 170 1.84 -3.37 -8.24
C MET A 170 2.12 -2.03 -8.90
N ASP A 171 1.07 -1.26 -9.11
CA ASP A 171 1.09 -0.07 -9.93
C ASP A 171 0.32 1.04 -9.22
N TRP A 172 0.59 2.28 -9.57
CA TRP A 172 -0.14 3.44 -9.03
C TRP A 172 -1.60 3.49 -9.49
N LEU A 173 -1.93 2.71 -10.52
CA LEU A 173 -3.25 2.62 -11.10
C LEU A 173 -3.85 1.24 -10.85
N ALA A 174 -5.03 1.20 -10.26
CA ALA A 174 -5.86 0.02 -10.15
C ALA A 174 -6.89 -0.01 -11.29
N GLY A 175 -6.51 -0.67 -12.39
CA GLY A 175 -7.39 -1.13 -13.48
C GLY A 175 -8.05 -0.03 -14.34
N PRO A 176 -8.42 -0.35 -15.59
CA PRO A 176 -9.20 0.51 -16.46
C PRO A 176 -10.71 0.35 -16.26
N ARG A 177 -11.24 -0.42 -15.29
CA ARG A 177 -12.72 -0.61 -15.10
C ARG A 177 -13.35 -0.49 -13.71
N GLY A 178 -12.61 -0.14 -12.65
CA GLY A 178 -13.21 -0.05 -11.31
C GLY A 178 -13.71 -1.39 -10.75
N ASP A 179 -13.48 -2.48 -11.47
CA ASP A 179 -13.60 -3.86 -11.03
C ASP A 179 -12.23 -4.36 -10.52
N LEU A 180 -12.24 -4.95 -9.34
CA LEU A 180 -11.06 -5.57 -8.72
C LEU A 180 -10.43 -6.65 -9.64
N ALA A 181 -11.21 -7.26 -10.52
CA ALA A 181 -10.79 -8.33 -11.43
C ALA A 181 -9.72 -7.92 -12.46
N GLU A 182 -9.63 -6.64 -12.83
CA GLU A 182 -8.66 -6.14 -13.84
C GLU A 182 -7.47 -5.40 -13.22
N THR A 183 -7.43 -5.32 -11.89
CA THR A 183 -6.34 -4.66 -11.17
C THR A 183 -5.19 -5.64 -10.94
N LEU A 184 -3.94 -5.18 -11.03
CA LEU A 184 -2.75 -5.93 -10.62
C LEU A 184 -2.70 -6.06 -9.09
N ILE A 185 -3.71 -6.71 -8.51
CA ILE A 185 -3.85 -6.94 -7.08
C ILE A 185 -2.74 -7.86 -6.63
N TRP A 186 -1.94 -7.40 -5.68
CA TRP A 186 -0.77 -8.15 -5.23
C TRP A 186 -1.08 -8.94 -3.96
N PHE A 187 -1.69 -10.11 -4.12
CA PHE A 187 -2.01 -10.97 -2.98
C PHE A 187 -0.80 -11.53 -2.25
N ARG A 188 0.40 -11.63 -2.83
CA ARG A 188 1.58 -12.14 -2.08
C ARG A 188 1.98 -11.31 -0.84
N ARG A 189 1.31 -10.19 -0.57
CA ARG A 189 1.48 -9.42 0.67
C ARG A 189 0.60 -10.00 1.77
N HIS A 190 0.80 -9.52 2.99
CA HIS A 190 -0.12 -9.75 4.12
C HIS A 190 -0.62 -11.19 4.34
N GLN A 191 0.25 -12.19 4.10
CA GLN A 191 -0.11 -13.62 4.17
C GLN A 191 -1.20 -14.02 3.15
N ASN A 192 -0.97 -13.72 1.87
CA ASN A 192 -1.89 -14.00 0.78
C ASN A 192 -3.17 -13.14 0.83
N ARG A 193 -3.06 -11.90 1.33
CA ARG A 193 -4.16 -10.94 1.44
C ARG A 193 -3.77 -9.59 0.86
N CYS A 194 -4.78 -8.85 0.44
CA CYS A 194 -4.71 -7.49 -0.08
C CYS A 194 -5.53 -6.59 0.83
N ASN A 195 -5.01 -5.44 1.26
CA ASN A 195 -5.83 -4.43 1.90
C ASN A 195 -6.50 -3.56 0.84
N ILE A 196 -7.75 -3.20 1.12
CA ILE A 196 -8.63 -2.46 0.23
C ILE A 196 -9.25 -1.35 1.06
N LEU A 197 -8.99 -0.11 0.65
CA LEU A 197 -9.67 1.10 1.11
C LEU A 197 -10.88 1.35 0.23
N PHE A 198 -12.05 1.53 0.83
CA PHE A 198 -13.31 1.83 0.15
C PHE A 198 -13.60 3.33 0.07
N VAL A 199 -14.56 3.73 -0.76
CA VAL A 199 -14.93 5.13 -1.00
C VAL A 199 -15.45 5.81 0.27
N ASP A 200 -16.17 5.09 1.12
CA ASP A 200 -16.61 5.55 2.44
C ASP A 200 -15.50 5.55 3.51
N SER A 201 -14.26 5.30 3.11
CA SER A 201 -13.04 5.32 3.94
C SER A 201 -12.86 4.16 4.93
N HIS A 202 -13.70 3.11 4.87
CA HIS A 202 -13.39 1.89 5.62
C HIS A 202 -12.31 1.08 4.88
N VAL A 203 -11.57 0.26 5.64
CA VAL A 203 -10.49 -0.58 5.11
C VAL A 203 -10.73 -2.02 5.50
N GLU A 204 -10.70 -2.92 4.54
CA GLU A 204 -10.78 -4.35 4.76
C GLU A 204 -9.57 -5.07 4.17
N SER A 205 -9.27 -6.25 4.70
CA SER A 205 -8.24 -7.12 4.14
C SER A 205 -8.93 -8.30 3.49
N TRP A 206 -8.78 -8.48 2.19
CA TRP A 206 -9.42 -9.51 1.39
C TRP A 206 -8.40 -10.53 0.89
N SER A 207 -8.78 -11.79 0.85
CA SER A 207 -8.06 -12.86 0.14
C SER A 207 -8.51 -12.92 -1.32
N ALA A 208 -7.81 -13.72 -2.14
CA ALA A 208 -8.18 -13.91 -3.53
C ALA A 208 -9.60 -14.48 -3.71
N GLU A 209 -10.08 -15.26 -2.75
CA GLU A 209 -11.41 -15.87 -2.75
C GLU A 209 -12.52 -14.87 -2.41
N ASP A 210 -12.18 -13.80 -1.67
CA ASP A 210 -13.12 -12.77 -1.24
C ASP A 210 -13.44 -11.78 -2.38
N ILE A 211 -12.62 -11.72 -3.43
CA ILE A 211 -12.83 -10.80 -4.56
C ILE A 211 -13.95 -11.32 -5.47
N PRO A 212 -15.02 -10.54 -5.69
CA PRO A 212 -16.06 -10.89 -6.65
C PRO A 212 -15.47 -10.85 -8.07
N PHE A 213 -15.18 -12.04 -8.61
CA PHE A 213 -14.77 -12.44 -9.97
C PHE A 213 -13.27 -12.70 -10.27
N GLY A 214 -13.00 -13.95 -10.66
CA GLY A 214 -12.12 -14.31 -11.78
C GLY A 214 -10.61 -14.26 -11.60
N TYR A 215 -10.08 -14.05 -10.39
CA TYR A 215 -8.64 -14.08 -10.17
C TYR A 215 -8.11 -15.53 -10.14
N ASP A 216 -7.66 -16.03 -11.30
CA ASP A 216 -6.76 -17.19 -11.36
C ASP A 216 -5.32 -16.68 -11.08
N PRO A 217 -4.72 -17.01 -9.91
CA PRO A 217 -3.36 -16.61 -9.56
C PRO A 217 -2.28 -17.13 -10.54
N GLY A 218 -2.64 -18.01 -11.49
CA GLY A 218 -1.77 -18.53 -12.54
C GLY A 218 -1.90 -17.87 -13.92
N SER A 219 -2.87 -16.97 -14.17
CA SER A 219 -3.15 -16.50 -15.54
C SER A 219 -2.63 -15.07 -15.81
N THR A 220 -1.57 -14.96 -16.59
CA THR A 220 -0.99 -13.70 -17.11
C THR A 220 -1.69 -13.21 -18.38
N LYS A 221 -3.00 -13.40 -18.54
CA LYS A 221 -3.69 -13.04 -19.79
C LYS A 221 -4.94 -12.20 -19.57
N SER A 222 -4.76 -10.92 -19.88
CA SER A 222 -5.78 -9.98 -20.35
C SER A 222 -6.74 -10.62 -21.35
N GLY A 223 -8.04 -10.53 -21.09
CA GLY A 223 -9.13 -10.91 -22.00
C GLY A 223 -10.42 -10.18 -21.62
N PRO A 224 -11.29 -9.88 -22.61
CA PRO A 224 -12.05 -8.63 -22.65
C PRO A 224 -13.44 -8.76 -22.02
N PHE A 225 -13.83 -7.72 -21.32
CA PHE A 225 -15.20 -7.20 -21.38
C PHE A 225 -15.16 -5.85 -22.07
#